data_AF-A0A521PSM1-F1
#
_entry.id   AF-A0A521PSM1-F1
#
_cell.length_a   1.000
_cell.length_b   1.000
_cell.length_c   1.000
_cell.angle_alpha   90.00
_cell.angle_beta   90.00
_cell.angle_gamma   90.00
#
_symmetry.space_group_name_H-M   'P 1'
#
loop_
_entity.id
_entity.type
_entity.pdbx_description
1 polymer ?
#
loop_
_entity_poly.entity_id
_entity_poly.type
_entity_poly.pdbx_seq_one_letter_code
_entity_poly.pdbx_strand_id
1 'polypeptide(L)' 'MAAPRRMIDLAIGKKELSQLRSIARSRTEPAARVARARMLLAYREDPSFFAVGRALGVHHQTVQRCVER' A
#
# COMPACT_ATOMS: atom_id res chain seq x y z
N MET A 1 2.85 11.67 -24.89
CA MET A 1 1.74 10.92 -24.25
C MET A 1 2.12 10.60 -22.82
N ALA A 2 1.81 11.50 -21.89
CA ALA A 2 1.90 11.19 -20.47
C ALA A 2 0.65 10.39 -20.13
N ALA A 3 0.79 9.08 -19.87
CA ALA A 3 -0.27 8.33 -19.22
C ALA A 3 -0.65 9.14 -17.97
N PRO A 4 -1.94 9.43 -17.71
CA PRO A 4 -2.30 10.20 -16.54
C PRO A 4 -1.77 9.41 -15.38
N ARG A 5 -0.82 10.01 -14.66
CA ARG A 5 -0.41 9.53 -13.35
C ARG A 5 -1.71 9.51 -12.57
N ARG A 6 -2.39 8.36 -12.49
CA ARG A 6 -3.22 7.97 -11.35
C ARG A 6 -2.27 7.81 -10.15
N MET A 7 -1.48 8.87 -9.95
CA MET A 7 -0.84 9.26 -8.73
C MET A 7 -1.99 9.19 -7.78
N ILE A 8 -1.92 8.21 -6.90
CA ILE A 8 -2.97 8.02 -5.96
C ILE A 8 -2.96 9.28 -5.12
N ASP A 9 -3.84 10.21 -5.47
CA ASP A 9 -4.49 11.05 -4.51
C ASP A 9 -5.23 10.03 -3.66
N LEU A 10 -4.52 9.45 -2.67
CA LEU A 10 -5.06 8.58 -1.64
C LEU A 10 -5.93 9.51 -0.78
N ALA A 11 -7.01 10.02 -1.37
CA ALA A 11 -8.29 10.18 -0.70
C ALA A 11 -8.80 8.79 -0.30
N ILE A 12 -7.94 7.95 0.30
CA ILE A 12 -8.38 6.90 1.18
C ILE A 12 -9.14 7.66 2.26
N GLY A 13 -10.46 7.66 2.12
CA GLY A 13 -11.33 8.21 3.12
C GLY A 13 -11.06 7.52 4.45
N LYS A 14 -11.38 8.17 5.56
CA LYS A 14 -11.18 7.62 6.92
C LYS A 14 -11.74 6.18 7.05
N LYS A 15 -12.83 5.87 6.35
CA LYS A 15 -13.45 4.54 6.29
C LYS A 15 -12.53 3.48 5.67
N GLU A 16 -11.90 3.81 4.57
CA GLU A 16 -11.05 2.89 3.82
C GLU A 16 -9.69 2.70 4.53
N LEU A 17 -9.19 3.73 5.22
CA LEU A 17 -8.03 3.60 6.13
C LEU A 17 -8.32 2.64 7.29
N SER A 18 -9.51 2.76 7.88
CA SER A 18 -9.93 1.87 8.97
C SER A 18 -10.03 0.41 8.48
N GLN A 19 -10.56 0.20 7.29
CA GLN A 19 -10.63 -1.11 6.66
C GLN A 19 -9.22 -1.68 6.38
N LEU A 20 -8.31 -0.88 5.80
CA LEU A 20 -6.93 -1.30 5.57
C LEU A 20 -6.20 -1.65 6.88
N ARG A 21 -6.41 -0.88 7.95
CA ARG A 21 -5.87 -1.19 9.29
C ARG A 21 -6.46 -2.45 9.91
N SER A 22 -7.71 -2.76 9.62
CA SER A 22 -8.35 -4.02 10.03
C SER A 22 -7.71 -5.19 9.28
N ILE A 23 -7.61 -5.09 7.95
CA ILE A 23 -7.00 -6.12 7.10
C ILE A 23 -5.53 -6.35 7.47
N ALA A 24 -4.74 -5.30 7.69
CA ALA A 24 -3.32 -5.41 8.03
C ALA A 24 -3.03 -6.19 9.32
N ARG A 25 -4.02 -6.25 10.23
CA ARG A 25 -3.98 -6.98 11.51
C ARG A 25 -4.72 -8.32 11.47
N SER A 26 -5.45 -8.61 10.39
CA SER A 26 -6.20 -9.85 10.26
C SER A 26 -5.28 -11.06 10.16
N ARG A 27 -5.68 -12.16 10.79
CA ARG A 27 -5.03 -13.47 10.72
C ARG A 27 -5.78 -14.44 9.80
N THR A 28 -6.98 -14.09 9.35
CA THR A 28 -7.84 -14.92 8.49
C THR A 28 -7.83 -14.47 7.03
N GLU A 29 -7.44 -13.22 6.77
CA GLU A 29 -7.34 -12.71 5.40
C GLU A 29 -6.16 -13.34 4.64
N PRO A 30 -6.25 -13.48 3.30
CA PRO A 30 -5.15 -13.97 2.50
C PRO A 30 -3.87 -13.13 2.69
N ALA A 31 -2.72 -13.79 2.81
CA ALA A 31 -1.44 -13.13 3.06
C ALA A 31 -1.13 -12.01 2.04
N ALA A 32 -1.47 -12.22 0.75
CA ALA A 32 -1.29 -11.20 -0.29
C ALA A 32 -2.11 -9.93 -0.04
N ARG A 33 -3.33 -10.08 0.49
CA ARG A 33 -4.22 -8.95 0.81
C ARG A 33 -3.73 -8.19 2.04
N VAL A 34 -3.26 -8.91 3.06
CA VAL A 34 -2.62 -8.32 4.25
C VAL A 34 -1.35 -7.55 3.86
N ALA A 35 -0.51 -8.14 3.00
CA ALA A 35 0.71 -7.50 2.51
C ALA A 35 0.41 -6.21 1.74
N ARG A 36 -0.57 -6.23 0.82
CA ARG A 36 -0.99 -5.01 0.10
C ARG A 36 -1.51 -3.94 1.04
N ALA A 37 -2.33 -4.30 2.04
CA ALA A 37 -2.84 -3.33 3.01
C ALA A 37 -1.70 -2.67 3.81
N ARG A 38 -0.69 -3.44 4.21
CA ARG A 38 0.51 -2.91 4.88
C ARG A 38 1.33 -1.98 3.98
N MET A 39 1.52 -2.34 2.70
CA MET A 39 2.22 -1.49 1.72
C MET A 39 1.51 -0.15 1.53
N LEU A 40 0.18 -0.15 1.38
CA LEU A 40 -0.60 1.08 1.20
C LEU A 40 -0.59 1.97 2.44
N LEU A 41 -0.64 1.38 3.64
CA LEU A 41 -0.54 2.14 4.89
C LEU A 41 0.85 2.76 5.06
N ALA A 42 1.92 1.98 4.83
CA ALA A 42 3.29 2.46 4.94
C ALA A 42 3.61 3.55 3.90
N TYR A 43 3.15 3.39 2.66
CA TYR A 43 3.34 4.39 1.59
C TYR A 43 2.62 5.71 1.88
N ARG A 44 1.54 5.68 2.67
CA ARG A 44 0.90 6.91 3.13
C ARG A 44 1.71 7.63 4.21
N GLU A 45 2.37 6.88 5.09
CA GLU A 45 3.20 7.45 6.17
C GLU A 45 4.51 8.02 5.62
N ASP A 46 5.16 7.29 4.71
CA ASP A 46 6.35 7.71 3.99
C ASP A 46 6.19 7.37 2.49
N PRO A 47 5.90 8.37 1.62
CA PRO A 47 5.64 8.16 0.19
C PRO A 47 6.92 7.88 -0.60
N SER A 48 7.63 6.82 -0.20
CA SER A 48 8.85 6.33 -0.82
C SER A 48 8.76 4.82 -1.00
N PHE A 49 8.73 4.37 -2.27
CA PHE A 49 8.69 2.93 -2.59
C PHE A 49 9.86 2.15 -1.99
N PHE A 50 11.03 2.79 -1.90
CA PHE A 50 12.23 2.19 -1.33
C PHE A 50 12.13 2.06 0.18
N ALA A 51 11.68 3.11 0.88
CA ALA A 51 11.52 3.09 2.34
C ALA A 51 10.48 2.04 2.76
N VAL A 52 9.34 2.00 2.07
CA VAL A 52 8.29 1.01 2.29
C VAL A 52 8.78 -0.40 2.00
N GLY A 53 9.51 -0.59 0.89
CA GLY A 53 10.10 -1.88 0.54
C GLY A 53 11.04 -2.39 1.64
N ARG A 54 11.94 -1.52 2.11
CA ARG A 54 12.86 -1.82 3.22
C ARG A 54 12.11 -2.16 4.52
N ALA A 55 11.09 -1.38 4.87
CA ALA A 55 10.31 -1.58 6.10
C ALA A 55 9.53 -2.91 6.11
N LEU A 56 9.05 -3.36 4.95
CA LEU A 56 8.27 -4.58 4.80
C LEU A 56 9.10 -5.79 4.36
N GLY A 57 10.40 -5.64 4.13
CA GLY A 57 11.28 -6.71 3.65
C GLY A 57 10.98 -7.16 2.22
N VAL A 58 10.51 -6.25 1.36
CA VAL A 58 10.10 -6.51 -0.03
C VAL A 58 10.84 -5.60 -1.00
N HIS A 59 10.97 -6.02 -2.26
CA HIS A 59 11.60 -5.19 -3.28
C HIS A 59 10.74 -3.97 -3.64
N HIS A 60 11.36 -2.81 -3.89
CA HIS A 60 10.66 -1.56 -4.17
C HIS A 60 9.74 -1.64 -5.41
N GLN A 61 10.10 -2.42 -6.43
CA GLN A 61 9.23 -2.67 -7.60
C GLN A 61 7.94 -3.40 -7.24
N THR A 62 7.97 -4.26 -6.22
CA THR A 62 6.76 -4.92 -5.71
C THR A 62 5.81 -3.90 -5.10
N VAL A 63 6.36 -2.97 -4.31
CA VAL A 63 5.58 -1.86 -3.73
C VAL A 63 4.99 -1.00 -4.84
N GLN A 64 5.80 -0.60 -5.83
CA GLN A 64 5.35 0.18 -6.97
C GLN A 64 4.19 -0.50 -7.70
N ARG A 65 4.33 -1.77 -8.08
CA ARG A 65 3.26 -2.54 -8.75
C ARG A 65 2.01 -2.69 -7.88
N CYS A 66 2.15 -2.76 -6.56
CA CYS A 66 1.02 -2.87 -5.64
C CYS A 66 0.27 -1.55 -5.44
N VAL A 67 0.98 -0.42 -5.50
CA VAL A 67 0.45 0.93 -5.41
C VAL A 67 -0.20 1.32 -6.74
N GLU A 68 0.43 1.02 -7.88
CA GLU A 68 -0.11 1.32 -9.22
C GLU A 68 -1.29 0.43 -9.66
N ARG A 69 -1.61 -0.63 -8.89
CA ARG A 69 -2.74 -1.55 -9.11
C ARG A 69 -4.01 -1.07 -8.43
#